data_AF-A0A7L2XGC5-F1
#
_entry.id   AF-A0A7L2XGC5-F1
#
_cell.length_a   1.000
_cell.length_b   1.000
_cell.length_c   1.000
_cell.angle_alpha   90.00
_cell.angle_beta   90.00
_cell.angle_gamma   90.00
#
_symmetry.space_group_name_H-M   'P 1'
#
loop_
_entity.id
_entity.type
_entity.pdbx_description
1 polymer ?
#
loop_
_entity_poly.entity_id
_entity_poly.type
_entity_poly.pdbx_seq_one_letter_code
_entity_poly.pdbx_strand_id
1 'polypeptide(L)'
;CGECGKGFRGSSNLIRHQRIHTGEKPYNTECPECGKSFSQSSDLRVHQHLHTGERPYECGECGKSFSDSSNLKHHKRTHTREQPYECPQCEKSFSRNSDLTKHQRSH
;
A
#
# COMPACT_ATOMS: atom_id res chain seq x y z
N CYS A 1 -8.17 -19.85 0.26
CA CYS A 1 -9.26 -19.20 1.03
C CYS A 1 -10.55 -19.82 0.53
N GLY A 2 -11.37 -20.38 1.42
CA GLY A 2 -12.63 -21.04 1.02
C GLY A 2 -13.66 -20.08 0.42
N GLU A 3 -13.60 -18.79 0.78
CA GLU A 3 -14.61 -17.79 0.38
C GLU A 3 -14.32 -17.14 -0.98
N CYS A 4 -13.04 -16.99 -1.36
CA CYS A 4 -12.65 -16.27 -2.60
C CYS A 4 -11.66 -17.03 -3.49
N GLY A 5 -11.36 -18.29 -3.17
CA GLY A 5 -10.45 -19.14 -3.95
C GLY A 5 -8.97 -18.75 -3.91
N LYS A 6 -8.59 -17.61 -3.31
CA LYS A 6 -7.18 -17.17 -3.27
C LYS A 6 -6.27 -18.16 -2.54
N GLY A 7 -5.16 -18.53 -3.17
CA GLY A 7 -4.11 -19.38 -2.60
C GLY A 7 -3.13 -18.59 -1.73
N PHE A 8 -2.65 -19.19 -0.64
CA PHE A 8 -1.67 -18.57 0.26
C PHE A 8 -0.58 -19.58 0.60
N ARG A 9 0.69 -19.15 0.59
CA ARG A 9 1.85 -20.01 0.89
C ARG A 9 1.93 -20.45 2.36
N GLY A 10 1.20 -19.80 3.27
CA GLY A 10 1.27 -20.09 4.70
C GLY A 10 -0.05 -19.82 5.42
N SER A 11 -0.29 -20.54 6.51
CA SER A 11 -1.50 -20.46 7.33
C SER A 11 -1.70 -19.07 7.93
N SER A 12 -0.64 -18.43 8.44
CA SER A 12 -0.69 -17.06 8.98
C SER A 12 -1.16 -16.03 7.94
N ASN A 13 -0.75 -16.20 6.68
CA ASN A 13 -1.20 -15.34 5.57
C ASN A 13 -2.66 -15.56 5.22
N LEU A 14 -3.13 -16.82 5.25
CA LEU A 14 -4.52 -17.16 5.04
C LEU A 14 -5.41 -16.59 6.15
N ILE A 15 -5.03 -16.77 7.42
CA ILE A 15 -5.77 -16.23 8.58
C ILE A 15 -5.87 -14.71 8.48
N ARG A 16 -4.75 -14.04 8.21
CA ARG A 16 -4.75 -12.58 8.00
C ARG A 16 -5.67 -12.16 6.85
N HIS A 17 -5.67 -12.92 5.75
CA HIS A 17 -6.55 -12.63 4.62
C HIS A 17 -8.03 -12.79 4.97
N GLN A 18 -8.41 -13.79 5.76
CA GLN A 18 -9.80 -14.02 6.16
C GLN A 18 -10.41 -12.84 6.93
N ARG A 19 -9.58 -12.05 7.62
CA ARG A 19 -10.02 -10.79 8.28
C ARG A 19 -10.66 -9.79 7.33
N ILE A 20 -10.35 -9.87 6.03
CA ILE A 20 -10.95 -9.00 5.01
C ILE A 20 -12.43 -9.36 4.80
N HIS A 21 -12.79 -10.64 4.94
CA HIS A 21 -14.17 -11.10 4.77
C HIS A 21 -14.99 -10.94 6.04
N THR A 22 -14.39 -11.26 7.19
CA THR A 22 -15.08 -11.15 8.48
C THR A 22 -15.17 -9.71 8.99
N GLY A 23 -14.33 -8.81 8.47
CA GLY A 23 -14.18 -7.46 9.00
C GLY A 23 -13.55 -7.44 10.40
N GLU A 24 -13.04 -8.58 10.89
CA GLU A 24 -12.41 -8.68 12.20
C GLU A 24 -11.15 -7.82 12.23
N LYS A 25 -11.17 -6.79 13.08
CA LYS A 25 -10.02 -5.95 13.36
C LYS A 25 -9.57 -6.20 14.79
N PRO A 26 -8.40 -6.82 15.01
CA PRO A 26 -7.90 -7.05 16.35
C PRO A 26 -7.80 -5.74 17.14
N TYR A 27 -8.20 -5.73 18.42
CA TYR A 27 -8.13 -4.52 19.27
C TYR A 27 -6.71 -3.90 19.31
N ASN A 28 -5.67 -4.74 19.23
CA ASN A 28 -4.27 -4.30 19.16
C ASN A 28 -3.85 -3.68 17.81
N THR A 29 -4.81 -3.43 16.92
CA THR A 29 -4.61 -2.76 15.63
C THR A 29 -5.49 -1.52 15.49
N GLU A 30 -6.01 -1.00 16.59
CA GLU A 30 -6.70 0.29 16.67
C GLU A 30 -5.74 1.44 16.96
N CYS A 31 -5.91 2.56 16.27
CA CYS A 31 -5.18 3.78 16.54
C CYS A 31 -5.76 4.48 17.78
N PRO A 32 -4.97 4.70 18.85
CA PRO A 32 -5.47 5.33 20.07
C PRO A 32 -5.85 6.80 19.89
N GLU A 33 -5.34 7.46 18.84
CA GLU A 33 -5.57 8.89 18.61
C GLU A 33 -6.84 9.17 17.81
N CYS A 34 -7.27 8.26 16.93
CA CYS A 34 -8.43 8.46 16.07
C CYS A 34 -9.42 7.30 16.02
N GLY A 35 -9.21 6.23 16.80
CA GLY A 35 -10.06 5.04 16.84
C GLY A 35 -10.06 4.21 15.55
N LYS A 36 -9.24 4.59 14.56
CA LYS A 36 -9.18 3.87 13.28
C LYS A 36 -8.47 2.54 13.46
N SER A 37 -9.13 1.44 13.12
CA SER A 37 -8.54 0.11 13.19
C SER A 37 -8.12 -0.47 11.84
N PHE A 38 -7.04 -1.25 11.87
CA PHE A 38 -6.30 -1.78 10.73
C PHE A 38 -6.33 -3.30 10.71
N SER A 39 -6.10 -3.93 9.56
CA SER A 39 -5.99 -5.40 9.49
C SER A 39 -4.64 -5.92 9.99
N GLN A 40 -3.64 -5.05 10.10
CA GLN A 40 -2.25 -5.38 10.43
C GLN A 40 -1.63 -4.30 11.33
N SER A 41 -0.74 -4.71 12.23
CA SER A 41 0.00 -3.79 13.11
C SER A 41 1.00 -2.92 12.36
N SER A 42 1.60 -3.41 11.27
CA SER A 42 2.47 -2.61 10.40
C SER A 42 1.74 -1.41 9.80
N ASP A 43 0.49 -1.62 9.39
CA ASP A 43 -0.35 -0.59 8.77
C ASP A 43 -0.75 0.46 9.81
N LEU A 44 -1.06 0.04 11.04
CA LEU A 44 -1.26 0.93 12.17
C LEU A 44 -0.01 1.77 12.47
N ARG A 45 1.17 1.15 12.52
CA ARG A 45 2.43 1.86 12.80
C ARG A 45 2.72 2.93 11.75
N VAL A 46 2.57 2.60 10.47
CA VAL A 46 2.72 3.58 9.38
C VAL A 46 1.68 4.68 9.46
N HIS A 47 0.45 4.35 9.85
CA HIS A 47 -0.60 5.34 10.06
C HIS A 47 -0.30 6.30 11.21
N GLN A 48 0.31 5.83 12.31
CA GLN A 48 0.68 6.69 13.44
C GLN A 48 1.67 7.80 13.03
N HIS A 49 2.49 7.58 12.00
CA HIS A 49 3.34 8.63 11.45
C HIS A 49 2.57 9.84 10.90
N LEU A 50 1.29 9.68 10.55
CA LEU A 50 0.43 10.82 10.17
C LEU A 50 0.09 11.73 11.35
N HIS A 51 0.04 11.16 12.55
CA HIS A 51 -0.23 11.89 13.77
C HIS A 51 1.02 12.57 14.32
N THR A 52 2.13 11.84 14.35
CA THR A 52 3.42 12.37 14.85
C THR A 52 4.12 13.27 13.84
N GLY A 53 3.74 13.19 12.56
CA GLY A 53 4.44 13.87 11.47
C GLY A 53 5.78 13.23 11.11
N GLU A 54 6.12 12.07 11.68
CA GLU A 54 7.35 11.35 11.37
C GLU A 54 7.40 10.92 9.91
N ARG A 55 8.57 11.09 9.29
CA ARG A 55 8.81 10.65 7.91
C ARG A 55 10.15 9.95 7.83
N PRO A 56 10.26 8.71 8.30
CA PRO A 56 11.56 8.02 8.46
C PRO A 56 12.27 7.72 7.14
N TYR A 57 11.55 7.77 6.02
CA TYR A 57 12.05 7.35 4.73
C TYR A 57 12.42 8.54 3.86
N GLU A 58 13.68 8.94 3.89
CA GLU A 58 14.20 10.06 3.10
C GLU A 58 14.69 9.63 1.70
N CYS A 59 14.41 10.46 0.70
CA CYS A 59 14.98 10.34 -0.63
C CYS A 59 16.36 11.00 -0.68
N GLY A 60 17.42 10.19 -0.81
CA GLY A 60 18.79 10.72 -0.90
C GLY A 60 19.08 11.59 -2.13
N GLU A 61 18.22 11.59 -3.16
CA GLU A 61 18.41 12.42 -4.36
C GLU A 61 17.86 13.85 -4.21
N CYS A 62 16.82 14.05 -3.38
CA CYS A 62 16.14 15.35 -3.27
C CYS A 62 15.78 15.75 -1.83
N GLY A 63 16.16 14.97 -0.82
CA GLY A 63 15.88 15.22 0.60
C GLY A 63 14.41 15.06 1.00
N LYS A 64 13.53 14.61 0.09
CA LYS A 64 12.09 14.49 0.38
C LYS A 64 11.82 13.25 1.23
N SER A 65 11.12 13.42 2.35
CA SER A 65 10.82 12.34 3.29
C SER A 65 9.38 11.81 3.19
N PHE A 66 9.21 10.53 3.49
CA PHE A 66 7.96 9.78 3.42
C PHE A 66 7.71 8.99 4.71
N SER A 67 6.43 8.77 5.03
CA SER A 67 6.00 7.95 6.18
C SER A 67 5.98 6.44 5.89
N ASP A 68 6.11 6.05 4.62
CA ASP A 68 6.15 4.66 4.18
C ASP A 68 7.25 4.44 3.13
N SER A 69 7.99 3.34 3.30
CA SER A 69 9.01 2.86 2.37
C SER A 69 8.48 2.63 0.95
N SER A 70 7.24 2.15 0.80
CA SER A 70 6.64 1.91 -0.52
C SER A 70 6.41 3.23 -1.25
N ASN A 71 5.98 4.27 -0.52
CA ASN A 71 5.84 5.62 -1.07
C ASN A 71 7.18 6.21 -1.51
N LEU A 72 8.25 6.02 -0.73
CA LEU A 72 9.60 6.41 -1.15
C LEU A 72 10.03 5.65 -2.42
N LYS A 73 9.80 4.34 -2.50
CA LYS A 73 10.12 3.54 -3.69
C LYS A 73 9.39 4.05 -4.94
N HIS A 74 8.10 4.34 -4.83
CA HIS A 74 7.34 4.92 -5.93
C HIS A 74 7.82 6.33 -6.29
N HIS A 75 8.21 7.13 -5.29
CA HIS A 75 8.78 8.45 -5.54
C HIS A 75 10.10 8.35 -6.31
N LYS A 76 10.99 7.42 -5.99
CA LYS A 76 12.27 7.26 -6.73
C LYS A 76 12.08 7.07 -8.23
N ARG A 77 10.95 6.50 -8.67
CA ARG A 77 10.61 6.39 -10.11
C ARG A 77 10.43 7.74 -10.81
N THR A 78 10.17 8.82 -10.07
CA THR A 78 10.09 10.17 -10.67
C THR A 78 11.45 10.68 -11.11
N HIS A 79 12.52 10.20 -10.48
CA HIS A 79 13.89 10.57 -10.85
C HIS A 79 14.40 9.72 -12.01
N THR A 80 14.11 8.41 -12.00
CA THR A 80 14.52 7.49 -13.06
C THR A 80 13.63 7.52 -14.30
N ARG A 81 12.44 8.12 -14.21
CA ARG A 81 11.37 8.05 -15.23
C ARG A 81 10.92 6.63 -15.56
N GLU A 82 11.10 5.68 -14.64
CA GLU A 82 10.66 4.30 -14.80
C GLU A 82 9.12 4.22 -14.81
N GLN A 83 8.56 3.68 -15.89
CA GLN A 83 7.12 3.47 -16.06
C GLN A 83 6.83 2.00 -16.40
N PRO A 84 6.84 1.09 -15.41
CA PRO A 84 6.79 -0.34 -15.66
C PRO A 84 5.38 -0.86 -15.99
N TYR A 85 4.35 0.00 -15.96
CA TYR A 85 2.97 -0.40 -16.16
C TYR A 85 2.45 0.17 -17.47
N GLU A 86 2.43 -0.66 -18.51
CA GLU A 86 1.99 -0.28 -19.85
C GLU A 86 0.52 -0.62 -20.10
N CYS A 87 -0.19 0.26 -20.80
CA CYS A 87 -1.55 0.03 -21.24
C CYS A 87 -1.58 -0.82 -22.52
N PRO A 88 -2.19 -2.02 -22.51
CA PRO A 88 -2.20 -2.89 -23.68
C PRO A 88 -3.06 -2.38 -24.84
N GLN A 89 -3.88 -1.33 -24.63
CA GLN A 89 -4.77 -0.78 -25.65
C GLN A 89 -4.20 0.45 -26.37
N CYS A 90 -3.26 1.17 -25.75
CA CYS A 90 -2.77 2.45 -26.30
C CYS A 90 -1.30 2.75 -25.98
N GLU A 91 -0.53 1.77 -25.51
CA GLU A 91 0.93 1.82 -25.26
C GLU A 91 1.36 2.90 -24.25
N LYS A 92 0.42 3.56 -23.57
CA LYS A 92 0.73 4.52 -22.51
C LYS A 92 1.28 3.81 -21.28
N SER A 93 2.43 4.29 -20.80
CA SER A 93 3.09 3.74 -19.62
C SER A 93 2.92 4.62 -18.38
N PHE A 94 2.84 3.98 -17.23
CA PHE A 94 2.58 4.60 -15.93
C PHE A 94 3.62 4.15 -14.89
N SER A 95 3.95 5.03 -13.94
CA SER A 95 4.88 4.72 -12.84
C SER A 95 4.21 3.93 -11.70
N ARG A 96 2.87 3.90 -11.66
CA ARG A 96 2.05 3.17 -10.68
C ARG A 96 0.94 2.37 -11.35
N ASN A 97 0.70 1.16 -10.85
CA ASN A 97 -0.37 0.29 -11.34
C ASN A 97 -1.76 0.90 -11.13
N SER A 98 -1.97 1.63 -10.03
CA SER A 98 -3.23 2.32 -9.76
C SER A 98 -3.61 3.31 -10.85
N ASP A 99 -2.60 3.96 -11.45
CA ASP A 99 -2.80 4.97 -12.47
C ASP A 99 -3.13 4.29 -13.81
N LEU A 100 -2.45 3.18 -14.13
CA LEU A 100 -2.82 2.30 -15.24
C LEU A 100 -4.27 1.79 -15.08
N THR A 101 -4.65 1.25 -13.93
CA THR A 101 -6.01 0.71 -13.70
C THR A 101 -7.09 1.79 -13.86
N LYS A 102 -6.81 3.03 -13.43
CA LYS A 102 -7.73 4.17 -13.66
C LYS A 102 -7.81 4.52 -15.13
N HIS A 103 -6.66 4.60 -15.82
CA HIS A 103 -6.60 4.86 -17.25
C HIS A 103 -7.32 3.79 -18.07
N GLN A 104 -7.22 2.52 -17.70
CA GLN A 104 -7.92 1.43 -18.40
C GLN A 104 -9.45 1.56 -18.35
N ARG A 105 -10.00 2.29 -17.37
CA ARG A 105 -11.45 2.54 -17.28
C ARG A 105 -11.92 3.70 -18.18
N SER A 106 -10.99 4.46 -18.76
CA SER A 106 -11.33 5.54 -19.69
C SER A 106 -11.37 5.08 -21.15
N HIS A 107 -11.03 3.82 -21.42
CA HIS A 107 -11.34 3.14 -22.67
C HIS A 107 -12.72 2.51 -22.56
#